data_AF-A0A956ZG92-F1
#
_entry.id   AF-A0A956ZG92-F1
#
_cell.length_a   1.000
_cell.length_b   1.000
_cell.length_c   1.000
_cell.angle_alpha   90.00
_cell.angle_beta   90.00
_cell.angle_gamma   90.00
#
_symmetry.space_group_name_H-M   'P 1'
#
loop_
_entity.id
_entity.type
_entity.pdbx_description
1 polymer ?
#
loop_
_entity_poly.entity_id
_entity_poly.type
_entity_poly.pdbx_seq_one_letter_code
_entity_poly.pdbx_strand_id
1 'polypeptide(L)'
;YYPDMELLDQDGKKVRLSSFKGKVIIVEPIGMSCPACQAFTGANQKNLRPFGNVSPQPGLKSIEELLPTYGGVNLSDPRIVLVQLVLYNPSLKAPSLQEVQAWARNFGLYTNRNRYVLVGRANMVNKYSYNMIPGFQLVDKNFVLRSDSTGHNPRNNLYTHLLPMVKKLL
;
A
#
# COMPACT_ATOMS: atom_id res chain seq x y z
N TYR A 1 -8.11 -9.84 14.69
CA TYR A 1 -8.79 -8.96 13.72
C TYR A 1 -7.87 -7.82 13.33
N TYR A 2 -7.98 -7.32 12.11
CA TYR A 2 -7.25 -6.14 11.66
C TYR A 2 -7.88 -4.84 12.22
N PRO A 3 -7.11 -3.77 12.52
CA PRO A 3 -7.67 -2.52 13.04
C PRO A 3 -8.66 -1.90 12.04
N ASP A 4 -9.89 -1.65 12.50
CA ASP A 4 -10.89 -0.97 11.67
C ASP A 4 -10.78 0.55 11.84
N MET A 5 -10.46 1.23 10.75
CA MET A 5 -10.22 2.67 10.73
C MET A 5 -11.07 3.31 9.65
N GLU A 6 -11.60 4.49 9.95
CA GLU A 6 -12.25 5.37 8.98
C GLU A 6 -11.26 6.50 8.62
N LEU A 7 -10.90 6.58 7.35
CA LEU A 7 -9.91 7.51 6.79
C LEU A 7 -10.48 8.18 5.54
N LEU A 8 -9.83 9.24 5.08
CA LEU A 8 -10.15 9.83 3.78
C LEU A 8 -9.39 9.09 2.68
N ASP A 9 -10.02 8.84 1.54
CA ASP A 9 -9.34 8.39 0.32
C ASP A 9 -8.80 9.56 -0.52
N GLN A 10 -8.23 9.25 -1.67
CA GLN A 10 -7.70 10.23 -2.62
C GLN A 10 -8.76 11.15 -3.25
N ASP A 11 -10.06 10.85 -3.11
CA ASP A 11 -11.15 11.73 -3.52
C ASP A 11 -11.64 12.61 -2.36
N GLY A 12 -11.12 12.41 -1.15
CA GLY A 12 -11.61 13.05 0.07
C GLY A 12 -12.88 12.39 0.63
N LYS A 13 -13.24 11.19 0.16
CA LYS A 13 -14.38 10.42 0.68
C LYS A 13 -13.94 9.62 1.90
N LYS A 14 -14.84 9.51 2.87
CA LYS A 14 -14.63 8.64 4.03
C LYS A 14 -14.73 7.18 3.60
N VAL A 15 -13.71 6.39 3.93
CA VAL A 15 -13.63 4.95 3.70
C VAL A 15 -13.29 4.27 5.02
N ARG A 16 -14.07 3.25 5.36
CA ARG A 16 -13.82 2.39 6.52
C ARG A 16 -13.17 1.10 6.04
N LEU A 17 -12.02 0.70 6.58
CA LEU A 17 -11.31 -0.48 6.09
C LEU A 17 -12.17 -1.75 6.14
N SER A 18 -13.00 -1.92 7.15
CA SER A 18 -13.91 -3.07 7.25
C SER A 18 -15.00 -3.10 6.17
N SER A 19 -15.22 -2.02 5.41
CA SER A 19 -16.13 -2.03 4.24
C SER A 19 -15.60 -2.90 3.10
N PHE A 20 -14.33 -3.32 3.15
CA PHE A 20 -13.73 -4.24 2.19
C PHE A 20 -13.85 -5.72 2.62
N LYS A 21 -14.54 -6.03 3.72
CA LYS A 21 -14.86 -7.42 4.11
C LYS A 21 -15.47 -8.20 2.93
N GLY A 22 -15.12 -9.49 2.84
CA GLY A 22 -15.43 -10.34 1.69
C GLY A 22 -14.38 -10.30 0.58
N LYS A 23 -13.43 -9.36 0.62
CA LYS A 23 -12.28 -9.29 -0.29
C LYS A 23 -10.97 -9.59 0.42
N VAL A 24 -9.94 -9.99 -0.33
CA VAL A 24 -8.56 -10.04 0.15
C VAL A 24 -7.98 -8.62 0.05
N ILE A 25 -7.44 -8.11 1.16
CA ILE A 25 -6.93 -6.73 1.23
C ILE A 25 -5.42 -6.78 1.40
N ILE A 26 -4.70 -6.13 0.48
CA ILE A 26 -3.27 -5.88 0.58
C ILE A 26 -3.12 -4.45 1.09
N VAL A 27 -2.43 -4.25 2.21
CA VAL A 27 -2.20 -2.93 2.80
C VAL A 27 -0.72 -2.58 2.69
N GLU A 28 -0.40 -1.45 2.08
CA GLU A 28 0.95 -0.89 1.96
C GLU A 28 1.05 0.35 2.84
N PRO A 29 1.75 0.31 3.99
CA PRO A 29 2.15 1.52 4.69
C PRO A 29 3.14 2.32 3.85
N ILE A 30 2.83 3.58 3.59
CA ILE A 30 3.63 4.46 2.73
C ILE A 30 4.24 5.60 3.54
N GLY A 31 5.54 5.82 3.32
CA GLY A 31 6.16 7.13 3.50
C GLY A 31 6.55 7.70 2.15
N MET A 32 6.13 8.93 1.85
CA MET A 32 6.37 9.55 0.53
C MET A 32 7.86 9.72 0.19
N SER A 33 8.70 9.85 1.22
CA SER A 33 10.16 9.92 1.09
C SER A 33 10.86 8.55 1.05
N CYS A 34 10.12 7.44 1.13
CA CYS A 34 10.71 6.10 1.15
C CYS A 34 11.02 5.59 -0.28
N PRO A 35 12.28 5.27 -0.62
CA PRO A 35 12.67 4.77 -1.93
C PRO A 35 11.96 3.47 -2.34
N ALA A 36 11.74 2.55 -1.40
CA ALA A 36 11.05 1.30 -1.67
C ALA A 36 9.55 1.50 -1.92
N CYS A 37 8.88 2.37 -1.15
CA CYS A 37 7.47 2.72 -1.40
C CYS A 37 7.27 3.33 -2.79
N GLN A 38 8.18 4.21 -3.21
CA GLN A 38 8.19 4.78 -4.55
C GLN A 38 8.28 3.68 -5.61
N ALA A 39 9.24 2.75 -5.45
CA ALA A 39 9.41 1.62 -6.38
C ALA A 39 8.20 0.69 -6.42
N PHE A 40 7.68 0.27 -5.25
CA PHE A 40 6.49 -0.58 -5.13
C PHE A 40 5.23 0.05 -5.73
N THR A 41 5.13 1.38 -5.68
CA THR A 41 4.01 2.10 -6.30
C THR A 41 4.14 2.20 -7.82
N GLY A 42 5.37 2.18 -8.36
CA GLY A 42 5.61 2.19 -9.80
C GLY A 42 6.67 3.18 -10.29
N ALA A 43 7.41 3.87 -9.41
CA ALA A 43 8.38 4.89 -9.82
C ALA A 43 9.54 4.39 -10.70
N ASN A 44 9.79 3.07 -10.75
CA ASN A 44 10.78 2.45 -11.65
C ASN A 44 10.21 2.12 -13.05
N GLN A 45 8.92 2.35 -13.30
CA GLN A 45 8.30 2.10 -14.60
C GLN A 45 8.65 3.23 -15.58
N LYS A 46 8.88 2.88 -16.85
CA LYS A 46 9.37 3.81 -17.89
C LYS A 46 8.49 5.05 -18.10
N ASN A 47 7.19 4.94 -17.86
CA ASN A 47 6.19 5.97 -18.09
C ASN A 47 5.78 6.72 -16.81
N LEU A 48 6.35 6.36 -15.66
CA LEU A 48 6.12 7.03 -14.39
C LEU A 48 7.41 7.69 -13.91
N ARG A 49 7.24 8.66 -13.01
CA ARG A 49 8.37 9.35 -12.38
C ARG A 49 8.23 9.28 -10.87
N PRO A 50 9.35 9.38 -10.14
CA PRO A 50 9.29 9.48 -8.69
C PRO A 50 8.48 10.69 -8.24
N PHE A 51 7.81 10.57 -7.10
CA PHE A 51 7.12 11.68 -6.47
C PHE A 51 8.12 12.55 -5.70
N GLY A 52 8.21 13.84 -6.05
CA GLY A 52 9.19 14.76 -5.47
C GLY A 52 10.63 14.42 -5.86
N ASN A 53 11.60 14.81 -5.03
CA ASN A 53 13.03 14.58 -5.26
C ASN A 53 13.53 13.29 -4.60
N VAL A 54 12.82 12.19 -4.78
CA VAL A 54 13.17 10.89 -4.19
C VAL A 54 13.68 9.97 -5.28
N SER A 55 14.86 9.38 -5.09
CA SER A 55 15.33 8.29 -5.96
C SER A 55 14.65 6.99 -5.53
N PRO A 56 13.87 6.33 -6.42
CA PRO A 56 13.25 5.06 -6.10
C PRO A 56 14.32 3.98 -5.94
N GLN A 57 14.05 2.99 -5.10
CA GLN A 57 15.02 1.92 -4.87
C GLN A 57 15.25 1.13 -6.18
N PRO A 58 16.50 1.07 -6.69
CA PRO A 58 16.79 0.38 -7.95
C PRO A 58 16.45 -1.11 -7.89
N GLY A 59 15.98 -1.67 -9.00
CA GLY A 59 15.70 -3.10 -9.16
C GLY A 59 14.42 -3.60 -8.48
N LEU A 60 13.78 -2.80 -7.62
CA LEU A 60 12.45 -3.14 -7.09
C LEU A 60 11.37 -2.92 -8.15
N LYS A 61 10.49 -3.91 -8.31
CA LYS A 61 9.31 -3.83 -9.18
C LYS A 61 8.09 -3.32 -8.42
N SER A 62 7.10 -2.80 -9.15
CA SER A 62 5.82 -2.41 -8.58
C SER A 62 5.01 -3.60 -8.08
N ILE A 63 4.06 -3.37 -7.17
CA ILE A 63 3.15 -4.43 -6.72
C ILE A 63 2.33 -5.03 -7.89
N GLU A 64 1.99 -4.23 -8.90
CA GLU A 64 1.38 -4.67 -10.16
C GLU A 64 2.20 -5.72 -10.90
N GLU A 65 3.52 -5.63 -10.87
CA GLU A 65 4.41 -6.59 -11.52
C GLU A 65 4.75 -7.77 -10.60
N LEU A 66 4.84 -7.52 -9.30
CA LEU A 66 5.17 -8.54 -8.30
C LEU A 66 4.03 -9.52 -8.08
N LEU A 67 2.79 -9.04 -8.01
CA LEU A 67 1.65 -9.89 -7.65
C LEU A 67 1.37 -10.99 -8.69
N PRO A 68 1.43 -10.74 -10.02
CA PRO A 68 1.32 -11.80 -11.02
C PRO A 68 2.50 -12.76 -10.96
N THR A 69 3.71 -12.23 -10.78
CA THR A 69 4.96 -13.03 -10.79
C THR A 69 5.02 -14.00 -9.61
N TYR A 70 4.73 -13.53 -8.39
CA TYR A 70 4.93 -14.31 -7.16
C TYR A 70 3.61 -14.79 -6.53
N GLY A 71 2.50 -14.09 -6.77
CA GLY A 71 1.18 -14.45 -6.27
C GLY A 71 0.29 -15.19 -7.27
N GLY A 72 0.63 -15.16 -8.56
CA GLY A 72 -0.17 -15.81 -9.61
C GLY A 72 -1.57 -15.22 -9.79
N VAL A 73 -1.77 -13.96 -9.39
CA VAL A 73 -3.03 -13.21 -9.47
C VAL A 73 -2.74 -11.75 -9.87
N ASN A 74 -3.74 -11.04 -10.40
CA ASN A 74 -3.61 -9.64 -10.82
C ASN A 74 -4.42 -8.72 -9.91
N LEU A 75 -3.96 -7.48 -9.71
CA LEU A 75 -4.72 -6.46 -8.99
C LEU A 75 -6.03 -6.05 -9.68
N SER A 76 -6.23 -6.45 -10.93
CA SER A 76 -7.52 -6.31 -11.63
C SER A 76 -8.58 -7.32 -11.15
N ASP A 77 -8.23 -8.35 -10.38
CA ASP A 77 -9.20 -9.27 -9.79
C ASP A 77 -10.11 -8.50 -8.81
N PRO A 78 -11.44 -8.47 -9.02
CA PRO A 78 -12.37 -7.69 -8.19
C PRO A 78 -12.44 -8.14 -6.73
N ARG A 79 -11.92 -9.33 -6.43
CA ARG A 79 -11.84 -9.90 -5.07
C ARG A 79 -10.60 -9.42 -4.31
N ILE A 80 -9.69 -8.69 -4.95
CA ILE A 80 -8.50 -8.10 -4.32
C ILE A 80 -8.71 -6.60 -4.18
N VAL A 81 -8.30 -6.04 -3.06
CA VAL A 81 -8.21 -4.58 -2.84
C VAL A 81 -6.78 -4.26 -2.45
N LEU A 82 -6.20 -3.23 -3.08
CA LEU A 82 -4.97 -2.61 -2.59
C LEU A 82 -5.30 -1.31 -1.85
N VAL A 83 -4.80 -1.21 -0.63
CA VAL A 83 -4.84 0.00 0.18
C VAL A 83 -3.42 0.53 0.35
N GLN A 84 -3.12 1.67 -0.25
CA GLN A 84 -1.92 2.43 0.07
C GLN A 84 -2.24 3.39 1.22
N LEU A 85 -1.79 3.07 2.43
CA LEU A 85 -2.00 3.89 3.61
C LEU A 85 -0.83 4.87 3.75
N VAL A 86 -1.02 6.11 3.31
CA VAL A 86 0.03 7.15 3.40
C VAL A 86 0.11 7.66 4.83
N LEU A 87 1.20 7.33 5.52
CA LEU A 87 1.41 7.68 6.92
C LEU A 87 2.35 8.87 7.08
N TYR A 88 3.32 9.02 6.18
CA TYR A 88 4.32 10.08 6.23
C TYR A 88 4.38 10.85 4.92
N ASN A 89 4.23 12.17 5.00
CA ASN A 89 4.57 13.07 3.92
C ASN A 89 6.11 13.20 3.79
N PRO A 90 6.61 13.99 2.82
CA PRO A 90 8.06 14.14 2.61
C PRO A 90 8.81 14.68 3.84
N SER A 91 8.14 15.43 4.71
CA SER A 91 8.67 16.02 5.95
C SER A 91 8.49 15.12 7.19
N LEU A 92 8.15 13.84 7.00
CA LEU A 92 7.92 12.85 8.07
C LEU A 92 6.79 13.23 9.05
N LYS A 93 5.81 14.00 8.57
CA LYS A 93 4.57 14.33 9.30
C LYS A 93 3.38 13.59 8.67
N ALA A 94 2.22 13.63 9.34
CA ALA A 94 1.00 13.10 8.74
C ALA A 94 0.70 13.86 7.44
N PRO A 95 0.27 13.16 6.37
CA PRO A 95 -0.02 13.81 5.11
C PRO A 95 -1.35 14.57 5.17
N SER A 96 -1.41 15.64 4.40
CA SER A 96 -2.66 16.28 4.01
C SER A 96 -3.36 15.51 2.89
N LEU A 97 -4.66 15.76 2.71
CA LEU A 97 -5.41 15.23 1.56
C LEU A 97 -4.79 15.68 0.23
N GLN A 98 -4.30 16.91 0.14
CA GLN A 98 -3.68 17.46 -1.06
C GLN A 98 -2.41 16.72 -1.46
N GLU A 99 -1.57 16.35 -0.48
CA GLU A 99 -0.37 15.54 -0.72
C GLU A 99 -0.75 14.14 -1.20
N VAL A 100 -1.71 13.47 -0.56
CA VAL A 100 -2.20 12.15 -0.98
C VAL A 100 -2.78 12.19 -2.39
N GLN A 101 -3.54 13.24 -2.73
CA GLN A 101 -4.03 13.46 -4.08
C GLN A 101 -2.89 13.65 -5.09
N ALA A 102 -1.85 14.39 -4.72
CA ALA A 102 -0.67 14.59 -5.57
C ALA A 102 0.08 13.27 -5.80
N TRP A 103 0.24 12.45 -4.75
CA TRP A 103 0.78 11.09 -4.84
C TRP A 103 -0.04 10.22 -5.80
N ALA A 104 -1.36 10.16 -5.59
CA ALA A 104 -2.26 9.37 -6.40
C ALA A 104 -2.26 9.81 -7.87
N ARG A 105 -2.21 11.12 -8.15
CA ARG A 105 -2.11 11.65 -9.51
C ARG A 105 -0.78 11.29 -10.16
N ASN A 106 0.33 11.45 -9.44
CA ASN A 106 1.67 11.18 -9.97
C ASN A 106 1.82 9.74 -10.46
N PHE A 107 1.20 8.79 -9.76
CA PHE A 107 1.26 7.36 -10.11
C PHE A 107 0.02 6.85 -10.86
N GLY A 108 -0.90 7.72 -11.29
CA GLY A 108 -2.08 7.32 -12.07
C GLY A 108 -3.09 6.45 -11.31
N LEU A 109 -3.15 6.55 -9.98
CA LEU A 109 -3.86 5.62 -9.10
C LEU A 109 -5.39 5.79 -9.08
N TYR A 110 -5.92 6.80 -9.77
CA TYR A 110 -7.37 7.04 -9.93
C TYR A 110 -8.03 6.10 -10.94
N THR A 111 -7.24 5.43 -11.78
CA THR A 111 -7.75 4.64 -12.92
C THR A 111 -8.23 3.24 -12.53
N ASN A 112 -7.92 2.77 -11.31
CA ASN A 112 -8.19 1.40 -10.87
C ASN A 112 -9.27 1.35 -9.77
N ARG A 113 -10.37 0.64 -10.03
CA ARG A 113 -11.53 0.54 -9.12
C ARG A 113 -11.25 -0.22 -7.81
N ASN A 114 -10.15 -0.97 -7.72
CA ASN A 114 -9.79 -1.76 -6.54
C ASN A 114 -8.60 -1.19 -5.75
N ARG A 115 -8.22 0.06 -6.02
CA ARG A 115 -7.11 0.73 -5.34
C ARG A 115 -7.60 1.95 -4.57
N TYR A 116 -7.16 2.05 -3.33
CA TYR A 116 -7.45 3.16 -2.44
C TYR A 116 -6.15 3.71 -1.89
N VAL A 117 -5.97 5.02 -1.94
CA VAL A 117 -4.86 5.72 -1.31
C VAL A 117 -5.43 6.52 -0.15
N LEU A 118 -5.15 6.10 1.07
CA LEU A 118 -5.77 6.62 2.28
C LEU A 118 -4.85 7.63 2.99
N VAL A 119 -5.46 8.70 3.50
CA VAL A 119 -4.81 9.74 4.30
C VAL A 119 -4.64 9.26 5.73
N GLY A 120 -3.41 8.96 6.13
CA GLY A 120 -3.04 8.66 7.51
C GLY A 120 -3.25 9.85 8.45
N ARG A 121 -3.63 9.57 9.70
CA ARG A 121 -3.91 10.59 10.72
C ARG A 121 -2.67 10.91 11.56
N ALA A 122 -2.66 12.09 12.18
CA ALA A 122 -1.59 12.53 13.07
C ALA A 122 -1.25 11.52 14.19
N ASN A 123 -2.25 10.88 14.80
CA ASN A 123 -2.05 9.87 15.83
C ASN A 123 -1.46 8.54 15.33
N MET A 124 -1.41 8.34 14.01
CA MET A 124 -0.80 7.17 13.37
C MET A 124 0.68 7.41 13.06
N VAL A 125 1.21 8.62 13.26
CA VAL A 125 2.62 8.96 13.06
C VAL A 125 3.37 8.69 14.35
N ASN A 126 4.07 7.56 14.42
CA ASN A 126 4.85 7.17 15.59
C ASN A 126 5.97 6.19 15.21
N LYS A 127 6.76 5.73 16.17
CA LYS A 127 7.86 4.80 15.91
C LYS A 127 7.40 3.46 15.34
N TYR A 128 6.21 2.97 15.73
CA TYR A 128 5.73 1.66 15.30
C TYR A 128 5.33 1.67 13.82
N SER A 129 4.56 2.66 13.39
CA SER A 129 4.18 2.84 11.98
C SER A 129 5.38 3.16 11.09
N TYR A 130 6.35 3.92 11.59
CA TYR A 130 7.60 4.18 10.87
C TYR A 130 8.35 2.87 10.58
N ASN A 131 8.44 2.00 11.58
CA ASN A 131 9.11 0.70 11.46
C ASN A 131 8.38 -0.30 10.55
N MET A 132 7.13 -0.03 10.18
CA MET A 132 6.38 -0.83 9.20
C MET A 132 6.69 -0.41 7.75
N ILE A 133 7.47 0.65 7.53
CA ILE A 133 7.79 1.11 6.18
C ILE A 133 9.19 0.62 5.82
N PRO A 134 9.41 0.01 4.63
CA PRO A 134 8.44 -0.30 3.58
C PRO A 134 7.79 -1.70 3.73
N GLY A 135 6.82 -2.04 2.87
CA GLY A 135 6.34 -3.40 2.69
C GLY A 135 4.81 -3.53 2.71
N PHE A 136 4.31 -4.74 2.96
CA PHE A 136 2.89 -5.05 2.81
C PHE A 136 2.36 -5.91 3.95
N GLN A 137 1.09 -5.72 4.28
CA GLN A 137 0.29 -6.62 5.10
C GLN A 137 -0.80 -7.27 4.24
N LEU A 138 -1.17 -8.49 4.58
CA LEU A 138 -2.23 -9.25 3.90
C LEU A 138 -3.35 -9.57 4.89
N VAL A 139 -4.55 -9.12 4.56
CA VAL A 139 -5.77 -9.30 5.34
C VAL A 139 -6.75 -10.16 4.55
N ASP A 140 -7.36 -11.15 5.19
CA ASP A 140 -8.32 -12.05 4.55
C ASP A 140 -9.74 -11.46 4.46
N LYS A 141 -10.63 -12.23 3.82
CA LYS A 141 -12.05 -11.90 3.64
C LYS A 141 -12.81 -11.70 4.95
N ASN A 142 -12.32 -12.24 6.05
CA ASN A 142 -12.89 -12.11 7.39
C ASN A 142 -12.29 -10.94 8.18
N PHE A 143 -11.47 -10.10 7.52
CA PHE A 143 -10.79 -8.95 8.12
C PHE A 143 -9.77 -9.36 9.20
N VAL A 144 -9.07 -10.47 8.97
CA VAL A 144 -8.00 -10.99 9.84
C VAL A 144 -6.65 -10.84 9.14
N LEU A 145 -5.65 -10.29 9.85
CA LEU A 145 -4.27 -10.25 9.37
C LEU A 145 -3.73 -11.67 9.23
N ARG A 146 -3.22 -12.02 8.04
CA ARG A 146 -2.67 -13.34 7.72
C ARG A 146 -1.16 -13.34 7.50
N SER A 147 -0.63 -12.24 6.97
CA SER A 147 0.82 -12.10 6.77
C SER A 147 1.22 -10.65 6.96
N ASP A 148 2.39 -10.46 7.54
CA ASP A 148 3.02 -9.16 7.71
C ASP A 148 4.44 -9.20 7.16
N SER A 149 4.64 -8.49 6.06
CA SER A 149 5.91 -8.30 5.36
C SER A 149 6.35 -6.84 5.38
N THR A 150 6.01 -6.12 6.45
CA THR A 150 6.36 -4.71 6.65
C THR A 150 7.69 -4.53 7.40
N GLY A 151 8.35 -3.42 7.14
CA GLY A 151 9.61 -3.01 7.75
C GLY A 151 10.86 -3.65 7.14
N HIS A 152 12.02 -3.19 7.61
CA HIS A 152 13.33 -3.72 7.19
C HIS A 152 13.60 -5.15 7.68
N ASN A 153 12.91 -5.59 8.74
CA ASN A 153 13.00 -6.94 9.31
C ASN A 153 11.59 -7.56 9.37
N PRO A 154 11.01 -7.91 8.22
CA PRO A 154 9.63 -8.35 8.16
C PRO A 154 9.47 -9.71 8.84
N ARG A 155 8.32 -9.90 9.52
CA ARG A 155 7.97 -11.20 10.13
C ARG A 155 7.84 -12.31 9.09
N ASN A 156 7.42 -11.96 7.88
CA ASN A 156 7.18 -12.89 6.78
C ASN A 156 7.83 -12.34 5.51
N ASN A 157 8.42 -13.21 4.69
CA ASN A 157 9.02 -12.77 3.43
C ASN A 157 7.93 -12.34 2.42
N LEU A 158 8.12 -11.21 1.75
CA LEU A 158 7.17 -10.71 0.76
C LEU A 158 6.98 -11.69 -0.41
N TYR A 159 8.08 -12.18 -0.98
CA TYR A 159 8.11 -12.95 -2.23
C TYR A 159 7.80 -14.42 -2.05
N THR A 160 8.25 -15.03 -0.95
CA THR A 160 8.08 -16.47 -0.70
C THR A 160 6.93 -16.81 0.24
N HIS A 161 6.32 -15.80 0.89
CA HIS A 161 5.20 -16.02 1.80
C HIS A 161 3.97 -15.16 1.47
N LEU A 162 4.06 -13.82 1.57
CA LEU A 162 2.88 -12.95 1.44
C LEU A 162 2.26 -13.01 0.05
N LEU A 163 3.03 -12.77 -1.02
CA LEU A 163 2.49 -12.76 -2.38
C LEU A 163 1.90 -14.13 -2.78
N PRO A 164 2.57 -15.28 -2.55
CA PRO A 164 1.97 -16.59 -2.80
C PRO A 164 0.69 -16.87 -2.00
N MET A 165 0.55 -16.28 -0.80
CA MET A 165 -0.62 -16.47 0.05
C MET A 165 -1.87 -15.78 -0.51
N VAL A 166 -1.74 -14.71 -1.31
CA VAL A 166 -2.89 -13.97 -1.85
C VAL A 166 -3.86 -14.90 -2.58
N LYS A 167 -3.36 -15.74 -3.50
CA LYS A 167 -4.18 -16.70 -4.25
C LYS A 167 -4.85 -17.74 -3.37
N LYS A 168 -4.24 -18.12 -2.23
CA LYS A 168 -4.81 -19.10 -1.29
C LYS A 168 -5.99 -18.54 -0.48
N LEU A 169 -6.15 -17.21 -0.44
CA LEU A 169 -7.22 -16.53 0.30
C LEU A 169 -8.38 -16.09 -0.61
N LEU A 170 -8.23 -16.23 -1.94
CA LEU A 170 -9.26 -15.92 -2.95
C LEU A 170 -10.37 -16.95 -3.05
#